data_AF-A0A8T6NMD7-F1
#
_entry.id   AF-A0A8T6NMD7-F1
#
_cell.length_a   1.000
_cell.length_b   1.000
_cell.length_c   1.000
_cell.angle_alpha   90.00
_cell.angle_beta   90.00
_cell.angle_gamma   90.00
#
_symmetry.space_group_name_H-M   'P 1'
#
loop_
_entity.id
_entity.type
_entity.pdbx_description
1 polymer ?
#
loop_
_entity_poly.entity_id
_entity_poly.type
_entity_poly.pdbx_seq_one_letter_code
_entity_poly.pdbx_strand_id
1 'polypeptide(L)'
;MKVFVAGRRSGKSFLSVAFLIREALAGDNRLVFYVAPTIGQARAVAWGLMKEWLPSWYTKSWNETRLTVVLGNGSQISLRSADNPDAMRGVGLDALVMDEIADMRPEVWYEVLRPACSDRQARVMFVGTPKGLSSWAFDIYKRARDETDTEWTSFTCTTAEAGFVPEDELESAQKDLDPRVYRQEYEASFESPSGVVYPFFDEENIQPVEDDGGRILVGMDFNVSPGMSAVLGSRVIDELHIWDEIFI
;
A
#
# COMPACT_ATOMS: atom_id res chain seq x y z
N MET A 1 -6.63 -14.33 -12.10
CA MET A 1 -5.98 -13.46 -11.11
C MET A 1 -6.90 -12.29 -10.83
N LYS A 2 -6.96 -11.82 -9.58
CA LYS A 2 -7.83 -10.73 -9.16
C LYS A 2 -7.00 -9.57 -8.64
N VAL A 3 -7.33 -8.34 -9.02
CA VAL A 3 -6.64 -7.12 -8.58
C VAL A 3 -7.64 -6.24 -7.85
N PHE A 4 -7.43 -6.02 -6.57
CA PHE A 4 -8.29 -5.22 -5.72
C PHE A 4 -7.57 -3.93 -5.32
N VAL A 5 -7.99 -2.82 -5.91
CA VAL A 5 -7.46 -1.49 -5.59
C VAL A 5 -8.50 -0.74 -4.80
N ALA A 6 -8.24 -0.45 -3.53
CA ALA A 6 -9.26 0.13 -2.67
C ALA A 6 -8.70 1.13 -1.68
N GLY A 7 -9.59 2.01 -1.24
CA GLY A 7 -9.31 2.99 -0.20
C GLY A 7 -8.92 2.32 1.12
N ARG A 8 -8.44 3.12 2.06
CA ARG A 8 -8.24 2.71 3.45
C ARG A 8 -9.58 2.34 4.07
N ARG A 9 -9.53 1.50 5.11
CA ARG A 9 -10.74 1.05 5.83
C ARG A 9 -11.84 0.44 4.94
N SER A 10 -11.50 -0.02 3.74
CA SER A 10 -12.42 -0.71 2.81
C SER A 10 -12.66 -2.19 3.14
N GLY A 11 -12.00 -2.72 4.18
CA GLY A 11 -12.05 -4.15 4.52
C GLY A 11 -11.17 -5.06 3.65
N LYS A 12 -10.31 -4.49 2.78
CA LYS A 12 -9.45 -5.26 1.86
C LYS A 12 -8.54 -6.30 2.53
N SER A 13 -8.02 -6.01 3.72
CA SER A 13 -7.20 -6.97 4.49
C SER A 13 -8.04 -8.12 5.08
N PHE A 14 -9.27 -7.85 5.52
CA PHE A 14 -10.22 -8.87 5.96
C PHE A 14 -10.56 -9.82 4.80
N LEU A 15 -10.86 -9.26 3.62
CA LEU A 15 -11.12 -10.00 2.40
C LEU A 15 -9.94 -10.91 2.00
N SER A 16 -8.72 -10.40 2.13
CA SER A 16 -7.48 -11.14 1.85
C SER A 16 -7.33 -12.39 2.72
N VAL A 17 -7.54 -12.26 4.03
CA VAL A 17 -7.46 -13.39 4.96
C VAL A 17 -8.58 -14.39 4.70
N ALA A 18 -9.81 -13.90 4.47
CA ALA A 18 -10.96 -14.76 4.16
C ALA A 18 -10.72 -15.56 2.87
N PHE A 19 -10.17 -14.93 1.84
CA PHE A 19 -9.79 -15.58 0.60
C PHE A 19 -8.78 -16.71 0.84
N LEU A 20 -7.70 -16.44 1.57
CA LEU A 20 -6.68 -17.47 1.84
C LEU A 20 -7.21 -18.65 2.65
N ILE A 21 -7.99 -18.39 3.69
CA ILE A 21 -8.61 -19.46 4.47
C ILE A 21 -9.51 -20.30 3.57
N ARG A 22 -10.37 -19.67 2.76
CA ARG A 22 -11.22 -20.40 1.81
C ARG A 22 -10.40 -21.26 0.84
N GLU A 23 -9.33 -20.71 0.26
CA GLU A 23 -8.49 -21.46 -0.67
C GLU A 23 -7.71 -22.59 0.02
N ALA A 24 -7.32 -22.43 1.29
CA ALA A 24 -6.68 -23.51 2.06
C ALA A 24 -7.66 -24.65 2.41
N LEU A 25 -8.94 -24.32 2.58
CA LEU A 25 -10.03 -25.27 2.87
C LEU A 25 -10.60 -25.95 1.62
N ALA A 26 -10.31 -25.44 0.42
CA ALA A 26 -10.88 -25.93 -0.84
C ALA A 26 -10.40 -27.34 -1.25
N GLY A 27 -9.41 -27.90 -0.56
CA GLY A 27 -8.87 -29.24 -0.79
C GLY A 27 -7.79 -29.59 0.21
N ASP A 28 -7.20 -30.78 0.08
CA ASP A 28 -6.19 -31.29 1.02
C ASP A 28 -4.76 -30.87 0.64
N ASN A 29 -3.89 -30.73 1.63
CA ASN A 29 -2.45 -30.47 1.48
C ASN A 29 -2.10 -29.27 0.57
N ARG A 30 -2.96 -28.24 0.54
CA ARG A 30 -2.74 -27.02 -0.25
C ARG A 30 -1.76 -26.09 0.46
N LEU A 31 -0.90 -25.43 -0.31
CA LEU A 31 0.03 -24.42 0.21
C LEU A 31 -0.43 -23.04 -0.26
N VAL A 32 -0.76 -22.16 0.69
CA VAL A 32 -1.23 -20.80 0.37
C VAL A 32 -0.43 -19.75 1.12
N PHE A 33 -0.08 -18.66 0.43
CA PHE A 33 0.76 -17.59 0.97
C PHE A 33 0.01 -16.27 1.10
N TYR A 34 0.23 -15.59 2.23
CA TYR A 34 -0.02 -14.17 2.38
C TYR A 34 1.33 -13.43 2.34
N VAL A 35 1.52 -12.55 1.36
CA VAL A 35 2.75 -11.77 1.20
C VAL A 35 2.43 -10.31 1.45
N ALA A 36 3.13 -9.67 2.38
CA ALA A 36 3.11 -8.23 2.59
C ALA A 36 4.51 -7.64 2.28
N PRO A 37 4.68 -6.30 2.23
CA PRO A 37 5.97 -5.70 1.94
C PRO A 37 7.04 -6.10 2.96
N THR A 38 6.65 -6.15 4.26
CA THR A 38 7.49 -6.61 5.37
C THR A 38 6.80 -7.71 6.18
N ILE A 39 7.60 -8.56 6.85
CA ILE A 39 7.07 -9.61 7.73
C ILE A 39 6.31 -9.05 8.93
N GLY A 40 6.71 -7.85 9.40
CA GLY A 40 6.06 -7.13 10.48
C GLY A 40 4.63 -6.72 10.11
N GLN A 41 4.45 -6.16 8.91
CA GLN A 41 3.14 -5.84 8.37
C GLN A 41 2.29 -7.11 8.20
N ALA A 42 2.86 -8.18 7.65
CA ALA A 42 2.13 -9.43 7.48
C ALA A 42 1.59 -9.96 8.82
N ARG A 43 2.44 -9.96 9.86
CA ARG A 43 2.04 -10.37 11.22
C ARG A 43 0.93 -9.48 11.78
N ALA A 44 1.10 -8.16 11.69
CA ALA A 44 0.17 -7.20 12.26
C ALA A 44 -1.22 -7.27 11.63
N VAL A 45 -1.28 -7.47 10.30
CA VAL A 45 -2.53 -7.46 9.54
C VAL A 45 -3.22 -8.82 9.57
N ALA A 46 -2.50 -9.89 9.27
CA ALA A 46 -3.14 -11.17 8.94
C ALA A 46 -3.08 -12.20 10.07
N TRP A 47 -2.02 -12.22 10.89
CA TRP A 47 -1.80 -13.30 11.87
C TRP A 47 -2.83 -13.33 12.99
N GLY A 48 -3.18 -12.16 13.54
CA GLY A 48 -4.22 -12.03 14.56
C GLY A 48 -5.58 -12.48 14.04
N LEU A 49 -5.98 -12.00 12.86
CA LEU A 49 -7.24 -12.38 12.21
C LEU A 49 -7.33 -13.89 11.95
N MET A 50 -6.25 -14.50 11.49
CA MET A 50 -6.22 -15.96 11.30
C MET A 50 -6.44 -16.72 12.60
N LYS A 51 -5.82 -16.30 13.71
CA LYS A 51 -6.01 -16.95 15.01
C LYS A 51 -7.44 -16.78 15.55
N GLU A 52 -8.07 -15.66 15.24
CA GLU A 52 -9.45 -15.39 15.62
C GLU A 52 -10.44 -16.27 14.83
N TRP A 53 -10.23 -16.42 13.52
CA TRP A 53 -11.21 -17.09 12.66
C TRP A 53 -10.98 -18.58 12.47
N LEU A 54 -9.74 -19.05 12.59
CA LEU A 54 -9.44 -20.48 12.48
C LEU A 54 -9.74 -21.16 13.81
N PRO A 55 -10.72 -22.07 13.88
CA PRO A 55 -11.05 -22.72 15.12
C PRO A 55 -9.94 -23.69 15.55
N SER A 56 -9.72 -23.76 16.86
CA SER A 56 -8.67 -24.60 17.45
C SER A 56 -8.82 -26.08 17.08
N TRP A 57 -10.05 -26.60 16.99
CA TRP A 57 -10.33 -28.00 16.65
C TRP A 57 -9.93 -28.37 15.22
N TYR A 58 -9.88 -27.39 14.30
CA TYR A 58 -9.47 -27.62 12.91
C TYR A 58 -8.00 -27.27 12.66
N THR A 59 -7.34 -26.65 13.64
CA THR A 59 -5.96 -26.21 13.49
C THR A 59 -5.01 -27.23 14.12
N LYS A 60 -4.15 -27.84 13.30
CA LYS A 60 -3.21 -28.87 13.75
C LYS A 60 -2.01 -28.29 14.50
N SER A 61 -1.46 -27.19 14.01
CA SER A 61 -0.32 -26.54 14.66
C SER A 61 -0.12 -25.10 14.20
N TRP A 62 0.33 -24.25 15.12
CA TRP A 62 0.81 -22.90 14.85
C TRP A 62 2.33 -22.82 15.00
N ASN A 63 2.99 -22.15 14.07
CA ASN A 63 4.41 -21.79 14.18
C ASN A 63 4.55 -20.26 14.20
N GLU A 64 4.76 -19.70 15.39
CA GLU A 64 4.86 -18.24 15.60
C GLU A 64 6.10 -17.61 14.95
N THR A 65 7.18 -18.38 14.83
CA THR A 65 8.45 -17.88 14.28
C THR A 65 8.39 -17.81 12.76
N ARG A 66 7.93 -18.89 12.12
CA ARG A 66 7.80 -18.98 10.66
C ARG A 66 6.50 -18.37 10.12
N LEU A 67 5.59 -17.99 11.03
CA LEU A 67 4.23 -17.54 10.75
C LEU A 67 3.51 -18.47 9.78
N THR A 68 3.42 -19.74 10.19
CA THR A 68 2.74 -20.79 9.43
C THR A 68 1.73 -21.50 10.31
N VAL A 69 0.54 -21.72 9.79
CA VAL A 69 -0.49 -22.56 10.40
C VAL A 69 -0.75 -23.77 9.52
N VAL A 70 -0.83 -24.95 10.15
CA VAL A 70 -1.20 -26.22 9.50
C VAL A 70 -2.60 -26.58 9.92
N LEU A 71 -3.47 -26.86 8.95
CA LEU A 71 -4.88 -27.17 9.14
C LEU A 71 -5.13 -28.69 9.20
N GLY A 72 -6.34 -29.09 9.59
CA GLY A 72 -6.74 -30.49 9.75
C GLY A 72 -6.70 -31.30 8.45
N ASN A 73 -6.88 -30.64 7.30
CA ASN A 73 -6.73 -31.22 5.95
C ASN A 73 -5.28 -31.25 5.45
N GLY A 74 -4.30 -30.92 6.30
CA GLY A 74 -2.88 -30.85 5.94
C GLY A 74 -2.49 -29.59 5.16
N SER A 75 -3.44 -28.74 4.78
CA SER A 75 -3.14 -27.47 4.13
C SER A 75 -2.39 -26.52 5.04
N GLN A 76 -1.59 -25.64 4.45
CA GLN A 76 -0.72 -24.71 5.16
C GLN A 76 -0.96 -23.29 4.68
N ILE A 77 -1.19 -22.38 5.62
CA ILE A 77 -1.23 -20.94 5.37
C ILE A 77 0.06 -20.35 5.95
N SER A 78 0.86 -19.69 5.12
CA SER A 78 2.12 -19.06 5.55
C SER A 78 2.17 -17.59 5.22
N LEU A 79 2.65 -16.79 6.18
CA LEU A 79 2.90 -15.38 6.00
C LEU A 79 4.35 -15.20 5.58
N ARG A 80 4.54 -14.40 4.54
CA ARG A 80 5.82 -14.15 3.91
C ARG A 80 5.97 -12.66 3.65
N SER A 81 7.18 -12.29 3.27
CA SER A 81 7.60 -10.91 3.14
C SER A 81 8.30 -10.69 1.81
N ALA A 82 7.96 -9.58 1.15
CA ALA A 82 8.56 -9.18 -0.12
C ALA A 82 10.01 -8.66 0.03
N ASP A 83 10.42 -8.29 1.25
CA ASP A 83 11.82 -7.95 1.58
C ASP A 83 12.79 -9.14 1.48
N ASN A 84 12.29 -10.37 1.62
CA ASN A 84 13.06 -11.62 1.55
C ASN A 84 12.45 -12.60 0.51
N PRO A 85 12.54 -12.28 -0.79
CA PRO A 85 11.93 -13.09 -1.85
C PRO A 85 12.55 -14.48 -1.98
N ASP A 86 13.82 -14.65 -1.64
CA ASP A 86 14.52 -15.94 -1.80
C ASP A 86 13.92 -17.03 -0.89
N ALA A 87 13.38 -16.67 0.27
CA ALA A 87 12.67 -17.60 1.16
C ALA A 87 11.36 -18.16 0.56
N MET A 88 10.88 -17.59 -0.56
CA MET A 88 9.68 -18.02 -1.27
C MET A 88 10.01 -18.77 -2.57
N ARG A 89 11.28 -18.96 -2.93
CA ARG A 89 11.65 -19.69 -4.14
C ARG A 89 11.49 -21.20 -3.96
N GLY A 90 11.17 -21.89 -5.06
CA GLY A 90 11.14 -23.36 -5.12
C GLY A 90 9.90 -24.01 -4.49
N VAL A 91 8.87 -23.24 -4.13
CA VAL A 91 7.58 -23.77 -3.69
C VAL A 91 6.54 -23.72 -4.80
N GLY A 92 5.57 -24.64 -4.77
CA GLY A 92 4.36 -24.61 -5.60
C GLY A 92 3.17 -24.15 -4.77
N LEU A 93 2.48 -23.10 -5.22
CA LEU A 93 1.38 -22.46 -4.48
C LEU A 93 0.02 -22.80 -5.08
N ASP A 94 -0.94 -23.10 -4.22
CA ASP A 94 -2.34 -23.30 -4.60
C ASP A 94 -3.12 -21.98 -4.60
N ALA A 95 -2.72 -21.03 -3.76
CA ALA A 95 -3.24 -19.67 -3.74
C ALA A 95 -2.23 -18.68 -3.15
N LEU A 96 -2.40 -17.42 -3.53
CA LEU A 96 -1.50 -16.33 -3.14
C LEU A 96 -2.31 -15.04 -2.94
N VAL A 97 -2.04 -14.35 -1.84
CA VAL A 97 -2.34 -12.93 -1.69
C VAL A 97 -1.04 -12.15 -1.68
N MET A 98 -0.97 -11.09 -2.46
CA MET A 98 0.04 -10.03 -2.31
C MET A 98 -0.68 -8.77 -1.84
N ASP A 99 -0.44 -8.33 -0.61
CA ASP A 99 -1.07 -7.18 0.01
C ASP A 99 -0.12 -5.97 0.03
N GLU A 100 -0.66 -4.78 -0.21
CA GLU A 100 0.09 -3.55 -0.49
C GLU A 100 1.11 -3.70 -1.63
N ILE A 101 0.65 -4.21 -2.78
CA ILE A 101 1.51 -4.51 -3.94
C ILE A 101 2.29 -3.30 -4.46
N ALA A 102 1.74 -2.10 -4.30
CA ALA A 102 2.40 -0.87 -4.73
C ALA A 102 3.72 -0.60 -3.97
N ASP A 103 3.90 -1.20 -2.79
CA ASP A 103 5.11 -1.10 -1.97
C ASP A 103 6.10 -2.25 -2.18
N MET A 104 5.78 -3.19 -3.06
CA MET A 104 6.69 -4.28 -3.40
C MET A 104 7.45 -3.96 -4.68
N ARG A 105 8.64 -4.54 -4.80
CA ARG A 105 9.38 -4.49 -6.07
C ARG A 105 8.76 -5.49 -7.06
N PRO A 106 8.62 -5.14 -8.36
CA PRO A 106 7.94 -5.99 -9.34
C PRO A 106 8.55 -7.39 -9.46
N GLU A 107 9.86 -7.53 -9.24
CA GLU A 107 10.61 -8.80 -9.37
C GLU A 107 10.11 -9.85 -8.38
N VAL A 108 9.56 -9.44 -7.23
CA VAL A 108 8.93 -10.36 -6.26
C VAL A 108 7.77 -11.11 -6.90
N TRP A 109 6.97 -10.43 -7.72
CA TRP A 109 5.94 -11.10 -8.51
C TRP A 109 6.54 -11.83 -9.71
N TYR A 110 7.21 -11.12 -10.61
CA TYR A 110 7.55 -11.66 -11.93
C TYR A 110 8.60 -12.78 -11.89
N GLU A 111 9.57 -12.73 -10.97
CA GLU A 111 10.70 -13.66 -10.94
C GLU A 111 10.58 -14.75 -9.86
N VAL A 112 9.73 -14.55 -8.85
CA VAL A 112 9.64 -15.44 -7.69
C VAL A 112 8.25 -16.06 -7.59
N LEU A 113 7.21 -15.25 -7.41
CA LEU A 113 5.86 -15.75 -7.11
C LEU A 113 5.09 -16.21 -8.35
N ARG A 114 5.25 -15.56 -9.50
CA ARG A 114 4.60 -15.96 -10.76
C ARG A 114 5.04 -17.37 -11.20
N PRO A 115 6.33 -17.74 -11.15
CA PRO A 115 6.76 -19.12 -11.36
C PRO A 115 6.15 -20.09 -10.34
N ALA A 116 6.16 -19.75 -9.05
CA ALA A 116 5.61 -20.57 -7.96
C ALA A 116 4.10 -20.82 -8.09
N CYS A 117 3.37 -20.00 -8.85
CA CYS A 117 1.94 -20.18 -9.12
C CYS A 117 1.65 -21.05 -10.35
N SER A 118 2.65 -21.33 -11.20
CA SER A 118 2.43 -21.91 -12.53
C SER A 118 2.08 -23.40 -12.50
N ASP A 119 2.71 -24.16 -11.60
CA ASP A 119 2.59 -25.62 -11.52
C ASP A 119 1.19 -26.06 -11.05
N ARG A 120 0.58 -25.31 -10.12
CA ARG A 120 -0.73 -25.61 -9.52
C ARG A 120 -1.85 -24.69 -9.95
N GLN A 121 -1.60 -23.82 -10.94
CA GLN A 121 -2.56 -22.82 -11.44
C GLN A 121 -3.16 -21.99 -10.29
N ALA A 122 -2.29 -21.42 -9.46
CA ALA A 122 -2.68 -20.79 -8.21
C ALA A 122 -3.76 -19.71 -8.38
N ARG A 123 -4.66 -19.63 -7.40
CA ARG A 123 -5.61 -18.51 -7.32
C ARG A 123 -4.89 -17.32 -6.68
N VAL A 124 -4.65 -16.27 -7.47
CA VAL A 124 -3.90 -15.09 -7.02
C VAL A 124 -4.81 -13.88 -6.83
N MET A 125 -4.64 -13.19 -5.71
CA MET A 125 -5.25 -11.90 -5.39
C MET A 125 -4.16 -10.87 -5.08
N PHE A 126 -4.17 -9.77 -5.83
CA PHE A 126 -3.37 -8.59 -5.58
C PHE A 126 -4.24 -7.57 -4.85
N VAL A 127 -3.71 -6.98 -3.79
CA VAL A 127 -4.42 -6.00 -2.96
C VAL A 127 -3.52 -4.82 -2.70
N GLY A 128 -4.09 -3.61 -2.68
CA GLY A 128 -3.37 -2.42 -2.26
C GLY A 128 -4.19 -1.15 -2.40
N THR A 129 -3.62 -0.06 -1.90
CA THR A 129 -4.07 1.30 -2.20
C THR A 129 -3.29 1.83 -3.42
N PRO A 130 -3.93 2.60 -4.32
CA PRO A 130 -3.23 3.14 -5.49
C PRO A 130 -2.05 4.02 -5.06
N LYS A 131 -0.94 3.99 -5.80
CA LYS A 131 0.21 4.89 -5.55
C LYS A 131 0.83 5.36 -6.86
N GLY A 132 0.38 6.51 -7.35
CA GLY A 132 0.95 7.10 -8.55
C GLY A 132 0.69 6.30 -9.83
N LEU A 133 0.73 6.99 -10.97
CA LEU A 133 0.60 6.37 -12.30
C LEU A 133 1.84 5.60 -12.76
N SER A 134 3.00 5.82 -12.14
CA SER A 134 4.26 5.13 -12.48
C SER A 134 4.47 3.83 -11.71
N SER A 135 3.54 3.45 -10.82
CA SER A 135 3.65 2.21 -10.06
C SER A 135 3.29 1.00 -10.93
N TRP A 136 4.05 -0.09 -10.80
CA TRP A 136 3.73 -1.36 -11.45
C TRP A 136 2.37 -1.93 -11.00
N ALA A 137 1.88 -1.54 -9.81
CA ALA A 137 0.52 -1.86 -9.37
C ALA A 137 -0.54 -1.22 -10.29
N PHE A 138 -0.27 -0.03 -10.84
CA PHE A 138 -1.11 0.59 -11.85
C PHE A 138 -1.07 -0.18 -13.17
N ASP A 139 0.09 -0.69 -13.58
CA ASP A 139 0.22 -1.49 -14.80
C ASP A 139 -0.58 -2.81 -14.71
N ILE A 140 -0.50 -3.49 -13.57
CA ILE A 140 -1.30 -4.69 -13.30
C ILE A 140 -2.79 -4.36 -13.23
N TYR A 141 -3.16 -3.24 -12.60
CA TYR A 141 -4.55 -2.79 -12.54
C TYR A 141 -5.12 -2.50 -13.94
N LYS A 142 -4.37 -1.77 -14.78
CA LYS A 142 -4.76 -1.50 -16.17
C LYS A 142 -4.95 -2.79 -16.96
N ARG A 143 -4.02 -3.74 -16.84
CA ARG A 143 -4.15 -5.05 -17.48
C ARG A 143 -5.42 -5.78 -17.02
N ALA A 144 -5.70 -5.75 -15.72
CA ALA A 144 -6.90 -6.38 -15.16
C ALA A 144 -8.21 -5.63 -15.44
N ARG A 145 -8.16 -4.44 -16.04
CA ARG A 145 -9.32 -3.72 -16.60
C ARG A 145 -9.59 -4.06 -18.06
N ASP A 146 -8.64 -4.68 -18.76
CA ASP A 146 -8.84 -5.08 -20.15
C ASP A 146 -9.85 -6.22 -20.21
N GLU A 147 -11.06 -5.93 -20.71
CA GLU A 147 -12.15 -6.89 -20.82
C GLU A 147 -11.84 -8.05 -21.79
N THR A 148 -10.79 -7.91 -22.62
CA THR A 148 -10.33 -8.98 -23.51
C THR A 148 -9.44 -10.00 -22.80
N ASP A 149 -8.85 -9.64 -21.64
CA ASP A 149 -8.03 -10.55 -20.83
C ASP A 149 -8.94 -11.37 -19.89
N THR A 150 -9.12 -12.66 -20.20
CA THR A 150 -9.92 -13.58 -19.38
C THR A 150 -9.19 -14.10 -18.14
N GLU A 151 -7.87 -13.89 -18.03
CA GLU A 151 -7.07 -14.31 -16.89
C GLU A 151 -7.13 -13.28 -15.77
N TRP A 152 -7.28 -11.99 -16.06
CA TRP A 152 -7.21 -10.90 -15.07
C TRP A 152 -8.56 -10.19 -14.88
N THR A 153 -8.84 -9.80 -13.63
CA THR A 153 -10.04 -9.01 -13.34
C THR A 153 -9.73 -8.03 -12.21
N SER A 154 -10.10 -6.77 -12.41
CA SER A 154 -9.92 -5.69 -11.46
C SER A 154 -11.22 -5.37 -10.70
N PHE A 155 -11.05 -4.89 -9.48
CA PHE A 155 -12.12 -4.43 -8.61
C PHE A 155 -11.64 -3.17 -7.90
N THR A 156 -12.53 -2.19 -7.77
CA THR A 156 -12.29 -0.96 -7.02
C THR A 156 -13.36 -0.73 -5.98
N CYS A 157 -12.98 -0.14 -4.85
CA CYS A 157 -13.89 0.23 -3.79
C CYS A 157 -13.34 1.43 -3.03
N THR A 158 -14.10 2.52 -3.01
CA THR A 158 -13.81 3.68 -2.17
C THR A 158 -14.11 3.38 -0.69
N THR A 159 -13.58 4.20 0.21
CA THR A 159 -13.85 4.07 1.64
C THR A 159 -15.33 4.30 1.95
N ALA A 160 -15.96 5.25 1.26
CA ALA A 160 -17.38 5.54 1.39
C ALA A 160 -18.24 4.36 0.94
N GLU A 161 -17.95 3.77 -0.22
CA GLU A 161 -18.67 2.60 -0.75
C GLU A 161 -18.57 1.38 0.17
N ALA A 162 -17.46 1.23 0.90
CA ALA A 162 -17.29 0.14 1.84
C ALA A 162 -18.20 0.26 3.07
N GLY A 163 -18.65 1.47 3.42
CA GLY A 163 -19.64 1.72 4.47
C GLY A 163 -19.17 1.45 5.91
N PHE A 164 -17.86 1.28 6.13
CA PHE A 164 -17.30 1.03 7.47
C PHE A 164 -16.89 2.31 8.22
N VAL A 165 -16.81 3.44 7.52
CA VAL A 165 -16.40 4.74 8.08
C VAL A 165 -17.62 5.67 8.09
N PRO A 166 -17.94 6.30 9.23
CA PRO A 166 -18.99 7.31 9.30
C PRO A 166 -18.76 8.49 8.35
N GLU A 167 -19.84 9.07 7.83
CA GLU A 167 -19.76 10.17 6.85
C GLU A 167 -19.07 11.43 7.42
N ASP A 168 -19.32 11.76 8.69
CA ASP A 168 -18.70 12.89 9.38
C ASP A 168 -17.18 12.75 9.52
N GLU A 169 -16.68 11.52 9.71
CA GLU A 169 -15.25 11.21 9.71
C GLU A 169 -14.64 11.34 8.30
N LEU A 170 -15.39 10.98 7.24
CA LEU A 170 -14.94 11.17 5.86
C LEU A 170 -14.83 12.66 5.52
N GLU A 171 -15.84 13.45 5.89
CA GLU A 171 -15.84 14.90 5.71
C GLU A 171 -14.70 15.57 6.49
N SER A 172 -14.43 15.12 7.71
CA SER A 172 -13.30 15.64 8.51
C SER A 172 -11.97 15.30 7.83
N ALA A 173 -11.76 14.04 7.43
CA ALA A 173 -10.54 13.62 6.75
C ALA A 173 -10.31 14.37 5.43
N GLN A 174 -11.38 14.71 4.70
CA GLN A 174 -11.29 15.49 3.48
C GLN A 174 -10.77 16.92 3.71
N LYS A 175 -11.08 17.52 4.87
CA LYS A 175 -10.60 18.86 5.25
C LYS A 175 -9.16 18.85 5.74
N ASP A 176 -8.76 17.79 6.43
CA ASP A 176 -7.45 17.69 7.07
C ASP A 176 -6.34 17.23 6.11
N LEU A 177 -6.70 16.53 5.03
CA LEU A 177 -5.74 15.92 4.11
C LEU A 177 -5.59 16.75 2.83
N ASP A 178 -4.39 16.69 2.26
CA ASP A 178 -4.15 17.10 0.88
C ASP A 178 -5.20 16.43 -0.03
N PRO A 179 -5.89 17.16 -0.92
CA PRO A 179 -6.91 16.59 -1.80
C PRO A 179 -6.43 15.37 -2.60
N ARG A 180 -5.17 15.36 -3.04
CA ARG A 180 -4.54 14.22 -3.72
C ARG A 180 -4.39 13.02 -2.79
N VAL A 181 -3.95 13.26 -1.55
CA VAL A 181 -3.86 12.19 -0.53
C VAL A 181 -5.25 11.64 -0.22
N TYR A 182 -6.26 12.49 -0.10
CA TYR A 182 -7.64 12.05 0.09
C TYR A 182 -8.13 11.20 -1.08
N ARG A 183 -7.96 11.67 -2.33
CA ARG A 183 -8.36 10.90 -3.53
C ARG A 183 -7.64 9.55 -3.61
N GLN A 184 -6.36 9.50 -3.28
CA GLN A 184 -5.59 8.26 -3.29
C GLN A 184 -6.03 7.31 -2.17
N GLU A 185 -6.05 7.78 -0.93
CA GLU A 185 -6.24 6.95 0.26
C GLU A 185 -7.71 6.65 0.54
N TYR A 186 -8.66 7.52 0.16
CA TYR A 186 -10.10 7.35 0.42
C TYR A 186 -10.89 7.00 -0.83
N GLU A 187 -10.65 7.67 -1.95
CA GLU A 187 -11.39 7.46 -3.20
C GLU A 187 -10.77 6.38 -4.12
N ALA A 188 -9.69 5.74 -3.69
CA ALA A 188 -9.00 4.70 -4.45
C ALA A 188 -8.59 5.15 -5.87
N SER A 189 -8.22 6.41 -6.03
CA SER A 189 -7.81 7.00 -7.31
C SER A 189 -6.29 6.89 -7.54
N PHE A 190 -5.90 6.59 -8.78
CA PHE A 190 -4.49 6.69 -9.20
C PHE A 190 -4.18 8.14 -9.59
N GLU A 191 -3.48 8.84 -8.71
CA GLU A 191 -3.11 10.23 -8.93
C GLU A 191 -1.86 10.35 -9.82
N SER A 192 -1.84 11.33 -10.72
CA SER A 192 -0.62 11.69 -11.43
C SER A 192 0.34 12.44 -10.50
N PRO A 193 1.67 12.38 -10.75
CA PRO A 193 2.64 13.21 -10.03
C PRO A 193 2.45 14.72 -10.24
N SER A 194 1.53 15.15 -11.12
CA SER A 194 1.30 16.56 -11.44
C SER A 194 0.36 17.22 -10.43
N GLY A 195 0.92 18.01 -9.51
CA GLY A 195 0.15 18.81 -8.55
C GLY A 195 1.07 19.57 -7.58
N VAL A 196 0.55 20.66 -7.01
CA VAL A 196 1.21 21.50 -6.00
C VAL A 196 1.64 20.63 -4.82
N VAL A 197 2.93 20.65 -4.48
CA VAL A 197 3.50 19.82 -3.39
C VAL A 197 3.03 20.28 -2.01
N TYR A 198 2.57 21.53 -1.90
CA TYR A 198 2.10 22.18 -0.68
C TYR A 198 0.66 22.71 -0.86
N PRO A 199 -0.38 21.88 -0.69
CA PRO A 199 -1.77 22.25 -0.98
C PRO A 199 -2.36 23.27 0.01
N PHE A 200 -1.77 23.36 1.20
CA PHE A 200 -2.14 24.27 2.29
C PHE A 200 -1.29 25.55 2.28
N PHE A 201 -0.46 25.73 1.25
CA PHE A 201 0.21 27.00 1.01
C PHE A 201 -0.65 27.82 0.07
N ASP A 202 -1.32 28.84 0.60
CA ASP A 202 -2.20 29.73 -0.13
C ASP A 202 -1.90 31.22 0.16
N GLU A 203 -2.78 32.12 -0.27
CA GLU A 203 -2.61 33.56 -0.07
C GLU A 203 -2.54 33.97 1.41
N GLU A 204 -3.10 33.19 2.34
CA GLU A 204 -3.01 33.48 3.78
C GLU A 204 -1.59 33.33 4.32
N ASN A 205 -0.78 32.48 3.67
CA ASN A 205 0.64 32.28 3.98
C ASN A 205 1.55 33.32 3.33
N ILE A 206 1.01 34.18 2.45
CA ILE A 206 1.77 35.22 1.75
C ILE A 206 1.45 36.57 2.38
N GLN A 207 2.35 37.03 3.25
CA GLN A 207 2.24 38.35 3.86
C GLN A 207 3.54 39.13 3.66
N PRO A 208 3.48 40.46 3.53
CA PRO A 208 4.67 41.29 3.56
C PRO A 208 5.38 41.10 4.90
N VAL A 209 6.57 40.54 4.85
CA VAL A 209 7.46 40.36 6.00
C VAL A 209 8.81 41.00 5.67
N GLU A 210 9.39 41.68 6.66
CA GLU A 210 10.69 42.35 6.52
C GLU A 210 11.71 41.72 7.47
N ASP A 211 13.00 41.92 7.18
CA ASP A 211 14.07 41.54 8.09
C ASP A 211 13.91 42.31 9.42
N ASP A 212 13.79 41.57 10.52
CA ASP A 212 13.66 42.10 11.88
C ASP A 212 15.02 42.46 12.51
N GLY A 213 16.12 42.29 11.76
CA GLY A 213 17.49 42.48 12.23
C GLY A 213 17.98 41.38 13.17
N GLY A 214 17.22 40.29 13.29
CA GLY A 214 17.51 39.13 14.10
C GLY A 214 18.47 38.15 13.41
N ARG A 215 18.38 36.87 13.81
CA ARG A 215 19.19 35.82 13.21
C ARG A 215 18.65 35.45 11.84
N ILE A 216 19.44 35.69 10.80
CA ILE A 216 19.15 35.24 9.44
C ILE A 216 19.39 33.73 9.32
N LEU A 217 18.38 33.04 8.80
CA LEU A 217 18.40 31.64 8.38
C LEU A 217 18.49 31.60 6.87
N VAL A 218 19.33 30.70 6.35
CA VAL A 218 19.52 30.51 4.91
C VAL A 218 19.17 29.06 4.57
N GLY A 219 18.16 28.86 3.74
CA GLY A 219 17.85 27.57 3.11
C GLY A 219 18.37 27.58 1.68
N MET A 220 19.25 26.65 1.31
CA MET A 220 19.90 26.65 0.00
C MET A 220 19.79 25.27 -0.67
N ASP A 221 19.42 25.28 -1.94
CA ASP A 221 19.43 24.10 -2.82
C ASP A 221 20.65 24.14 -3.76
N PHE A 222 21.50 23.12 -3.65
CA PHE A 222 22.76 23.04 -4.38
C PHE A 222 22.56 22.33 -5.72
N ASN A 223 22.20 23.10 -6.75
CA ASN A 223 22.01 22.62 -8.13
C ASN A 223 23.06 23.18 -9.11
N VAL A 224 23.32 22.42 -10.19
CA VAL A 224 24.29 22.79 -11.25
C VAL A 224 23.62 23.45 -12.46
N SER A 225 22.36 23.13 -12.72
CA SER A 225 21.52 23.73 -13.78
C SER A 225 20.06 23.63 -13.34
N PRO A 226 19.24 24.70 -13.40
CA PRO A 226 19.47 25.98 -14.07
C PRO A 226 20.27 27.03 -13.25
N GLY A 227 20.70 26.70 -12.04
CA GLY A 227 21.41 27.59 -11.10
C GLY A 227 21.22 27.10 -9.66
N MET A 228 21.85 27.76 -8.70
CA MET A 228 21.59 27.55 -7.27
C MET A 228 20.52 28.52 -6.78
N SER A 229 19.62 28.05 -5.92
CA SER A 229 18.63 28.91 -5.26
C SER A 229 18.84 28.92 -3.75
N ALA A 230 18.61 30.07 -3.13
CA ALA A 230 18.59 30.22 -1.69
C ALA A 230 17.44 31.13 -1.26
N VAL A 231 16.89 30.87 -0.08
CA VAL A 231 15.91 31.73 0.58
C VAL A 231 16.48 32.28 1.88
N LEU A 232 16.15 33.54 2.16
CA LEU A 232 16.51 34.22 3.40
C LEU A 232 15.27 34.38 4.28
N GLY A 233 15.43 34.06 5.56
CA GLY A 233 14.33 34.20 6.51
C GLY A 233 14.78 34.37 7.95
N SER A 234 13.82 34.64 8.82
CA SER A 234 14.02 34.72 10.26
C SER A 234 12.92 33.95 10.98
N ARG A 235 13.22 33.46 12.18
CA ARG A 235 12.22 32.81 13.03
C ARG A 235 11.65 33.85 13.99
N VAL A 236 10.36 34.13 13.86
CA VAL A 236 9.63 35.06 14.72
C VAL A 236 8.67 34.26 15.58
N ILE A 237 9.05 34.06 16.86
CA ILE A 237 8.29 33.23 17.81
C ILE A 237 8.11 31.80 17.27
N ASP A 238 6.89 31.46 16.83
CA ASP A 238 6.49 30.14 16.32
C ASP A 238 6.33 30.13 14.79
N GLU A 239 6.65 31.23 14.12
CA GLU A 239 6.57 31.39 12.67
C GLU A 239 7.96 31.44 12.02
N LEU A 240 8.03 31.04 10.75
CA LEU A 240 9.20 31.21 9.89
C LEU A 240 8.82 32.20 8.80
N HIS A 241 9.45 33.38 8.81
CA HIS A 241 9.23 34.43 7.83
C HIS A 241 10.32 34.32 6.76
N ILE A 242 9.92 34.14 5.50
CA ILE A 242 10.82 34.16 4.35
C ILE A 242 10.60 35.49 3.62
N TRP A 243 11.63 36.34 3.59
CA TRP A 243 11.51 37.72 3.12
C TRP A 243 12.30 38.01 1.84
N ASP A 244 13.20 37.11 1.42
CA ASP A 244 13.93 37.25 0.16
C ASP A 244 14.33 35.91 -0.46
N GLU A 245 14.55 35.91 -1.77
CA GLU A 245 15.06 34.79 -2.55
C GLU A 245 16.24 35.21 -3.42
N ILE A 246 17.25 34.36 -3.49
CA ILE A 246 18.46 34.57 -4.28
C ILE A 246 18.56 33.44 -5.30
N PHE A 247 18.69 33.80 -6.58
CA PHE A 247 18.99 32.87 -7.66
C PHE A 247 20.37 33.18 -8.24
N ILE A 248 21.25 32.18 -8.28
CA ILE A 248 22.67 32.28 -8.69
C ILE A 248 22.96 31.37 -9.87
#